data_AF-A0A9Y4NIV5-F1
#
_entry.id   AF-A0A9Y4NIV5-F1
#
_cell.length_a   1.000
_cell.length_b   1.000
_cell.length_c   1.000
_cell.angle_alpha   90.00
_cell.angle_beta   90.00
_cell.angle_gamma   90.00
#
_symmetry.space_group_name_H-M   'P 1'
#
loop_
_entity.id
_entity.type
_entity.pdbx_description
1 polymer ?
#
loop_
_entity_poly.entity_id
_entity_poly.type
_entity_poly.pdbx_seq_one_letter_code
_entity_poly.pdbx_strand_id
1 'polypeptide(L)'
;MLIRTTTSTQKENQNLQNLQNLQNLRILSDCYLSLPEVAGSHSTRLRSHLRIQDPFTSRTRTMTPSSVLLLVLQLCSLQLMAVARPRCWLPGNVVQSAHHLLRDMGGAFPVQCLPYNVNVSLPDSVFPNRSQCRHVLWVVYESLREAELMFEEHDLPVGEGGVNWDEQKLDNFQNLQNRLVEQDGSCLSNVSSSVVLSSYFSKVTTLVEQQDSAACGWFALRRDLLWVLKSALQKHHACFRWSHAH
;
A
#
# COMPACT_ATOMS: atom_id res chain seq x y z
N MET A 1 -33.13 7.95 -25.34
CA MET A 1 -33.13 6.48 -25.14
C MET A 1 -31.96 6.15 -24.24
N LEU A 2 -32.19 6.08 -22.93
CA LEU A 2 -31.16 6.03 -21.89
C LEU A 2 -31.54 4.90 -20.94
N ILE A 3 -30.99 3.70 -21.14
CA ILE A 3 -31.10 2.58 -20.19
C ILE A 3 -29.79 1.79 -20.22
N ARG A 4 -29.33 1.42 -19.01
CA ARG A 4 -28.31 0.43 -18.61
C ARG A 4 -26.84 0.86 -18.51
N THR A 5 -26.46 1.30 -17.31
CA THR A 5 -25.14 0.98 -16.69
C THR A 5 -25.20 0.87 -15.16
N THR A 6 -26.37 0.59 -14.54
CA THR A 6 -26.49 0.53 -13.06
C THR A 6 -26.43 -0.88 -12.46
N THR A 7 -26.41 -1.95 -13.27
CA THR A 7 -26.52 -3.33 -12.74
C THR A 7 -25.18 -4.01 -12.44
N SER A 8 -24.05 -3.50 -12.94
CA SER A 8 -22.74 -4.15 -12.79
C SER A 8 -22.06 -3.80 -11.44
N THR A 9 -22.04 -2.52 -11.09
CA THR A 9 -21.41 -2.00 -9.86
C THR A 9 -22.11 -2.47 -8.59
N GLN A 10 -23.43 -2.65 -8.65
CA GLN A 10 -24.20 -3.14 -7.51
C GLN A 10 -23.95 -4.64 -7.24
N LYS A 11 -23.72 -5.43 -8.29
CA LYS A 11 -23.43 -6.86 -8.16
C LYS A 11 -22.01 -7.13 -7.64
N GLU A 12 -21.06 -6.26 -7.98
CA GLU A 12 -19.67 -6.33 -7.52
C GLU A 12 -19.53 -5.91 -6.05
N ASN A 13 -20.23 -4.84 -5.63
CA ASN A 13 -20.34 -4.47 -4.21
C ASN A 13 -21.03 -5.56 -3.38
N GLN A 14 -22.11 -6.19 -3.89
CA GLN A 14 -22.77 -7.30 -3.21
C GLN A 14 -21.81 -8.50 -3.03
N ASN A 15 -20.97 -8.79 -4.02
CA ASN A 15 -20.01 -9.88 -3.96
C ASN A 15 -18.84 -9.60 -3.00
N LEU A 16 -18.35 -8.37 -2.91
CA LEU A 16 -17.37 -7.99 -1.89
C LEU A 16 -17.95 -8.09 -0.48
N GLN A 17 -19.19 -7.63 -0.29
CA GLN A 17 -19.89 -7.73 0.98
C GLN A 17 -20.12 -9.20 1.38
N ASN A 18 -20.49 -10.05 0.43
CA ASN A 18 -20.68 -11.48 0.65
C ASN A 18 -19.36 -12.21 0.96
N LEU A 19 -18.24 -11.83 0.35
CA LEU A 19 -16.93 -12.39 0.67
C LEU A 19 -16.47 -11.99 2.07
N GLN A 20 -16.66 -10.72 2.46
CA GLN A 20 -16.41 -10.25 3.82
C GLN A 20 -17.29 -10.98 4.83
N ASN A 21 -18.57 -11.19 4.53
CA ASN A 21 -19.49 -11.92 5.38
C ASN A 21 -19.10 -13.39 5.55
N LEU A 22 -18.66 -14.06 4.48
CA LEU A 22 -18.18 -15.45 4.53
C LEU A 22 -16.87 -15.61 5.32
N GLN A 23 -15.98 -14.62 5.25
CA GLN A 23 -14.75 -14.60 6.05
C GLN A 23 -15.05 -14.33 7.53
N ASN A 24 -15.97 -13.42 7.83
CA ASN A 24 -16.45 -13.17 9.18
C ASN A 24 -17.12 -14.41 9.80
N LEU A 25 -17.90 -15.17 9.01
CA LEU A 25 -18.54 -16.41 9.45
C LEU A 25 -17.53 -17.53 9.76
N ARG A 26 -16.44 -17.66 8.99
CA ARG A 26 -15.38 -18.64 9.30
C ARG A 26 -14.64 -18.30 10.59
N ILE A 27 -14.34 -17.03 10.83
CA ILE A 27 -13.64 -16.57 12.04
C ILE A 27 -14.54 -16.72 13.27
N LEU A 28 -15.84 -16.45 13.15
CA LEU A 28 -16.81 -16.70 14.21
C LEU A 28 -16.90 -18.19 14.55
N SER A 29 -16.86 -19.07 13.54
CA SER A 29 -16.83 -20.54 13.73
C SER A 29 -15.57 -20.98 14.51
N ASP A 30 -14.40 -20.44 14.16
CA ASP A 30 -13.13 -20.81 14.81
C ASP A 30 -13.03 -20.26 16.25
N CYS A 31 -13.58 -19.07 16.54
CA CYS A 31 -13.70 -18.56 17.91
C CYS A 31 -14.79 -19.31 18.72
N TYR A 32 -15.81 -19.91 18.09
CA TYR A 32 -16.86 -20.69 18.78
C TYR A 32 -16.39 -22.12 19.14
N LEU A 33 -15.59 -22.75 18.28
CA LEU A 33 -14.97 -24.07 18.51
C LEU A 33 -13.92 -24.07 19.64
N SER A 34 -13.52 -22.89 20.11
CA SER A 34 -12.55 -22.71 21.20
C SER A 34 -13.19 -22.58 22.60
N LEU A 35 -14.53 -22.69 22.71
CA LEU A 35 -15.24 -22.68 23.99
C LEU A 35 -15.23 -24.07 24.64
N PRO A 36 -14.84 -24.23 25.92
CA PRO A 36 -14.95 -25.50 26.61
C PRO A 36 -16.42 -25.89 26.81
N GLU A 37 -16.82 -27.09 26.38
CA GLU A 37 -18.12 -27.67 26.66
C GLU A 37 -18.34 -27.77 28.17
N VAL A 38 -19.31 -26.99 28.68
CA VAL A 38 -19.80 -27.14 30.06
C VAL A 38 -20.74 -28.35 30.09
N ALA A 39 -20.17 -29.54 30.33
CA ALA A 39 -20.94 -30.76 30.56
C ALA A 39 -21.69 -30.67 31.90
N GLY A 40 -23.02 -30.85 31.83
CA GLY A 40 -23.90 -30.91 33.00
C GLY A 40 -23.66 -32.15 33.85
N SER A 41 -23.76 -32.02 35.17
CA SER A 41 -23.72 -33.16 36.10
C SER A 41 -25.09 -33.38 36.72
N HIS A 42 -25.71 -34.49 36.35
CA HIS A 42 -26.84 -35.10 37.06
C HIS A 42 -26.47 -35.39 38.52
N SER A 43 -27.41 -35.09 39.41
CA SER A 43 -27.38 -35.42 40.83
C SER A 43 -27.71 -36.90 41.04
N THR A 44 -26.86 -37.63 41.77
CA THR A 44 -27.28 -38.85 42.49
C THR A 44 -26.29 -39.24 43.61
N ARG A 45 -26.89 -39.63 44.75
CA ARG A 45 -26.42 -40.54 45.84
C ARG A 45 -25.60 -40.03 47.05
N LEU A 46 -26.32 -40.05 48.18
CA LEU A 46 -26.07 -40.75 49.47
C LEU A 46 -24.78 -40.49 50.30
N ARG A 47 -25.03 -39.93 51.51
CA ARG A 47 -24.46 -40.25 52.86
C ARG A 47 -23.17 -41.09 52.92
N SER A 48 -22.11 -40.55 53.53
CA SER A 48 -21.77 -40.74 54.96
C SER A 48 -20.35 -40.25 55.33
N HIS A 49 -20.24 -39.77 56.58
CA HIS A 49 -19.08 -39.45 57.43
C HIS A 49 -17.65 -39.81 56.98
N LEU A 50 -16.73 -38.83 57.07
CA LEU A 50 -15.63 -38.79 58.06
C LEU A 50 -14.79 -37.50 57.92
N ARG A 51 -14.33 -37.02 59.07
CA ARG A 51 -13.65 -35.74 59.35
C ARG A 51 -12.14 -35.99 59.42
N ILE A 52 -11.31 -35.28 58.65
CA ILE A 52 -9.88 -35.02 58.96
C ILE A 52 -9.51 -33.61 58.46
N GLN A 53 -8.75 -32.90 59.29
CA GLN A 53 -8.37 -31.49 59.19
C GLN A 53 -6.91 -31.35 58.72
N ASP A 54 -6.63 -30.25 58.00
CA ASP A 54 -5.34 -29.54 57.75
C ASP A 54 -4.31 -30.09 56.72
N PRO A 55 -3.35 -29.28 56.24
CA PRO A 55 -3.50 -27.96 55.61
C PRO A 55 -2.54 -27.81 54.39
N PHE A 56 -3.00 -27.44 53.20
CA PHE A 56 -2.10 -26.90 52.17
C PHE A 56 -2.90 -26.04 51.19
N THR A 57 -3.02 -24.76 51.51
CA THR A 57 -3.54 -23.74 50.60
C THR A 57 -2.49 -23.43 49.53
N SER A 58 -2.34 -24.35 48.56
CA SER A 58 -1.86 -23.95 47.23
C SER A 58 -2.94 -23.05 46.64
N ARG A 59 -2.72 -21.73 46.69
CA ARG A 59 -3.53 -20.73 45.99
C ARG A 59 -3.33 -20.93 44.49
N THR A 60 -3.94 -21.95 43.92
CA THR A 60 -4.27 -21.97 42.49
C THR A 60 -5.27 -20.86 42.30
N ARG A 61 -4.78 -19.70 41.83
CA ARG A 61 -5.60 -18.57 41.43
C ARG A 61 -6.39 -19.03 40.21
N THR A 62 -7.49 -19.74 40.42
CA THR A 62 -8.44 -20.09 39.36
C THR A 62 -8.92 -18.77 38.78
N MET A 63 -8.43 -18.41 37.60
CA MET A 63 -8.97 -17.28 36.85
C MET A 63 -10.46 -17.56 36.68
N THR A 64 -11.28 -16.61 37.09
CA THR A 64 -12.72 -16.77 36.97
C THR A 64 -13.08 -16.95 35.50
N PRO A 65 -14.11 -17.74 35.16
CA PRO A 65 -14.51 -17.97 33.77
C PRO A 65 -14.78 -16.66 33.01
N SER A 66 -15.20 -15.59 33.70
CA SER A 66 -15.28 -14.23 33.13
C SER A 66 -13.94 -13.66 32.69
N SER A 67 -12.86 -13.86 33.46
CA SER A 67 -11.53 -13.35 33.09
C SER A 67 -10.95 -14.08 31.87
N VAL A 68 -11.21 -15.38 31.74
CA VAL A 68 -10.78 -16.16 30.57
C VAL A 68 -11.57 -15.73 29.32
N LEU A 69 -12.88 -15.54 29.43
CA LEU A 69 -13.72 -15.05 28.33
C LEU A 69 -13.29 -13.66 27.85
N LEU A 70 -12.97 -12.74 28.77
CA LEU A 70 -12.49 -11.40 28.42
C LEU A 70 -11.15 -11.44 27.67
N LEU A 71 -10.23 -12.31 28.07
CA LEU A 71 -8.94 -12.49 27.38
C LEU A 71 -9.13 -13.08 25.98
N VAL A 72 -10.02 -14.07 25.81
CA VAL A 72 -10.32 -14.65 24.50
C VAL A 72 -10.96 -13.61 23.58
N LEU A 73 -11.90 -12.80 24.08
CA LEU A 73 -12.51 -11.72 23.30
C LEU A 73 -11.49 -10.63 22.92
N GLN A 74 -10.58 -10.27 23.81
CA GLN A 74 -9.49 -9.33 23.52
C GLN A 74 -8.54 -9.89 22.44
N LEU A 75 -8.15 -11.16 22.54
CA LEU A 75 -7.31 -11.81 21.54
C LEU A 75 -8.03 -11.95 20.19
N CYS A 76 -9.30 -12.39 20.17
CA CYS A 76 -10.09 -12.52 18.94
C CYS A 76 -10.30 -11.12 18.28
N SER A 77 -10.47 -10.05 19.07
CA SER A 77 -10.50 -8.66 18.57
C SER A 77 -9.16 -8.19 17.98
N LEU A 78 -8.04 -8.52 18.63
CA LEU A 78 -6.70 -8.21 18.11
C LEU A 78 -6.42 -8.95 16.80
N GLN A 79 -6.83 -10.21 16.70
CA GLN A 79 -6.70 -11.03 15.49
C GLN A 79 -7.55 -10.47 14.34
N LEU A 80 -8.80 -10.06 14.62
CA LEU A 80 -9.65 -9.40 13.65
C LEU A 80 -9.01 -8.11 13.12
N MET A 81 -8.42 -7.29 13.98
CA MET A 81 -7.71 -6.07 13.57
C MET A 81 -6.42 -6.37 12.77
N ALA A 82 -5.71 -7.45 13.09
CA ALA A 82 -4.50 -7.86 12.37
C ALA A 82 -4.81 -8.40 10.97
N VAL A 83 -5.88 -9.17 10.81
CA VAL A 83 -6.31 -9.77 9.53
C VAL A 83 -7.08 -8.78 8.67
N ALA A 84 -7.78 -7.81 9.28
CA ALA A 84 -8.51 -6.76 8.57
C ALA A 84 -7.62 -5.66 7.97
N ARG A 85 -6.28 -5.75 8.06
CA ARG A 85 -5.41 -4.77 7.39
C ARG A 85 -5.64 -4.83 5.88
N PRO A 86 -6.14 -3.75 5.26
CA PRO A 86 -6.36 -3.73 3.83
C PRO A 86 -5.05 -4.06 3.11
N ARG A 87 -5.13 -5.00 2.17
CA ARG A 87 -4.03 -5.26 1.24
C ARG A 87 -3.86 -4.01 0.38
N CYS A 88 -2.85 -3.21 0.73
CA CYS A 88 -2.54 -1.93 0.11
C CYS A 88 -1.85 -2.14 -1.24
N TRP A 89 -2.62 -2.10 -2.33
CA TRP A 89 -2.19 -2.50 -3.67
C TRP A 89 -2.44 -1.36 -4.65
N LEU A 90 -1.46 -1.08 -5.51
CA LEU A 90 -1.65 -0.14 -6.61
C LEU A 90 -2.24 -0.87 -7.84
N PRO A 91 -3.18 -0.26 -8.58
CA PRO A 91 -3.70 -0.82 -9.82
C PRO A 91 -2.64 -0.79 -10.94
N GLY A 92 -2.20 -1.98 -11.36
CA GLY A 92 -1.10 -2.15 -12.31
C GLY A 92 -1.38 -1.53 -13.69
N ASN A 93 -2.63 -1.57 -14.15
CA ASN A 93 -3.04 -0.93 -15.40
C ASN A 93 -2.92 0.60 -15.34
N VAL A 94 -3.20 1.21 -14.19
CA VAL A 94 -3.06 2.66 -14.01
C VAL A 94 -1.58 3.06 -13.96
N VAL A 95 -0.77 2.31 -13.22
CA VAL A 95 0.69 2.50 -13.16
C VAL A 95 1.32 2.34 -14.56
N GLN A 96 0.84 1.37 -15.34
CA GLN A 96 1.27 1.17 -16.73
C GLN A 96 0.88 2.33 -17.64
N SER A 97 -0.34 2.83 -17.53
CA SER A 97 -0.78 4.01 -18.28
C SER A 97 0.03 5.26 -17.91
N ALA A 98 0.29 5.48 -16.62
CA ALA A 98 1.14 6.57 -16.15
C ALA A 98 2.57 6.48 -16.73
N HIS A 99 3.16 5.28 -16.75
CA HIS A 99 4.44 5.04 -17.41
C HIS A 99 4.40 5.34 -18.91
N HIS A 100 3.34 4.96 -19.64
CA HIS A 100 3.21 5.27 -21.06
C HIS A 100 3.11 6.78 -21.31
N LEU A 101 2.32 7.50 -20.50
CA LEU A 101 2.21 8.95 -20.61
C LEU A 101 3.55 9.65 -20.36
N LEU A 102 4.28 9.30 -19.29
CA LEU A 102 5.63 9.83 -19.05
C LEU A 102 6.58 9.53 -20.22
N ARG A 103 6.47 8.35 -20.83
CA ARG A 103 7.35 7.94 -21.92
C ARG A 103 7.04 8.75 -23.17
N ASP A 104 5.76 8.99 -23.43
CA ASP A 104 5.29 9.55 -24.68
C ASP A 104 5.11 11.09 -24.62
N MET A 105 5.17 11.69 -23.41
CA MET A 105 5.05 13.15 -23.23
C MET A 105 6.27 13.94 -23.70
N GLY A 106 7.43 13.30 -23.87
CA GLY A 106 8.61 14.01 -24.33
C GLY A 106 9.49 13.14 -25.23
N GLY A 107 10.42 13.79 -25.92
CA GLY A 107 11.41 13.11 -26.76
C GLY A 107 12.50 12.39 -25.96
N ALA A 108 13.60 12.12 -26.66
CA ALA A 108 14.82 11.57 -26.08
C ALA A 108 15.40 12.47 -24.98
N PHE A 109 16.22 11.89 -24.11
CA PHE A 109 16.96 12.65 -23.10
C PHE A 109 17.96 13.59 -23.80
N PRO A 110 17.96 14.90 -23.51
CA PRO A 110 18.80 15.85 -24.24
C PRO A 110 20.29 15.66 -23.96
N VAL A 111 21.11 15.80 -25.00
CA VAL A 111 22.57 15.61 -24.91
C VAL A 111 23.20 16.64 -23.97
N GLN A 112 22.69 17.88 -23.94
CA GLN A 112 23.15 18.92 -23.04
C GLN A 112 22.94 18.59 -21.56
N CYS A 113 22.05 17.65 -21.24
CA CYS A 113 21.78 17.23 -19.86
C CYS A 113 22.63 16.03 -19.40
N LEU A 114 23.46 15.46 -20.28
CA LEU A 114 24.33 14.32 -19.94
C LEU A 114 25.32 14.59 -18.79
N PRO A 115 25.89 15.80 -18.60
CA PRO A 115 26.76 16.06 -17.44
C PRO A 115 26.04 15.88 -16.09
N TYR A 116 24.75 16.21 -16.04
CA TYR A 116 23.92 16.04 -14.84
C TYR A 116 23.45 14.59 -14.65
N ASN A 117 23.34 13.83 -15.73
CA ASN A 117 22.89 12.44 -15.76
C ASN A 117 23.72 11.51 -14.87
N VAL A 118 25.04 11.71 -14.80
CA VAL A 118 25.95 10.84 -14.04
C VAL A 118 25.86 11.08 -12.52
N ASN A 119 25.54 12.31 -12.11
CA ASN A 119 25.57 12.71 -10.70
C ASN A 119 24.21 12.67 -10.01
N VAL A 120 23.14 12.77 -10.80
CA VAL A 120 21.75 12.79 -10.32
C VAL A 120 21.00 11.66 -11.00
N SER A 121 21.09 10.46 -10.41
CA SER A 121 20.34 9.28 -10.80
C SER A 121 19.86 8.52 -9.57
N LEU A 122 18.62 8.04 -9.61
CA LEU A 122 18.10 7.16 -8.57
C LEU A 122 18.82 5.80 -8.65
N PRO A 123 19.44 5.31 -7.56
CA PRO A 123 20.22 4.08 -7.60
C PRO A 123 19.32 2.84 -7.63
N ASP A 124 19.79 1.79 -8.31
CA ASP A 124 19.10 0.49 -8.39
C ASP A 124 18.75 -0.11 -7.02
N SER A 125 19.54 0.23 -5.99
CA SER A 125 19.37 -0.24 -4.61
C SER A 125 18.07 0.22 -3.94
N VAL A 126 17.32 1.14 -4.56
CA VAL A 126 15.99 1.55 -4.06
C VAL A 126 14.99 0.40 -4.13
N PHE A 127 15.13 -0.52 -5.11
CA PHE A 127 14.31 -1.71 -5.15
C PHE A 127 14.96 -2.87 -4.39
N PRO A 128 14.17 -3.67 -3.66
CA PRO A 128 14.68 -4.83 -2.95
C PRO A 128 15.04 -5.95 -3.94
N ASN A 129 16.16 -6.64 -3.69
CA ASN A 129 16.59 -7.82 -4.47
C ASN A 129 15.60 -9.00 -4.40
N ARG A 130 14.72 -9.04 -3.39
CA ARG A 130 13.66 -10.04 -3.22
C ARG A 130 12.30 -9.35 -3.25
N SER A 131 11.25 -10.09 -3.64
CA SER A 131 9.88 -9.58 -3.76
C SER A 131 9.29 -9.17 -2.40
N GLN A 132 9.66 -8.00 -1.90
CA GLN A 132 9.00 -7.33 -0.79
C GLN A 132 7.95 -6.38 -1.39
N CYS A 133 6.78 -6.92 -1.76
CA CYS A 133 5.79 -6.15 -2.52
C CYS A 133 5.36 -4.86 -1.82
N ARG A 134 5.26 -4.84 -0.49
CA ARG A 134 4.99 -3.61 0.25
C ARG A 134 6.05 -2.53 0.00
N HIS A 135 7.33 -2.90 0.00
CA HIS A 135 8.43 -1.98 -0.27
C HIS A 135 8.40 -1.51 -1.74
N VAL A 136 8.20 -2.43 -2.69
CA VAL A 136 8.10 -2.08 -4.13
C VAL A 136 6.98 -1.07 -4.37
N LEU A 137 5.79 -1.34 -3.84
CA LEU A 137 4.65 -0.44 -3.99
C LEU A 137 4.91 0.89 -3.29
N TRP A 138 5.56 0.86 -2.13
CA TRP A 138 5.97 2.06 -1.41
C TRP A 138 6.95 2.92 -2.24
N VAL A 139 7.96 2.33 -2.90
CA VAL A 139 8.90 3.07 -3.77
C VAL A 139 8.17 3.75 -4.92
N VAL A 140 7.21 3.05 -5.56
CA VAL A 140 6.39 3.64 -6.63
C VAL A 140 5.56 4.80 -6.09
N TYR A 141 4.85 4.60 -4.98
CA TYR A 141 4.04 5.62 -4.33
C TYR A 141 4.86 6.85 -3.92
N GLU A 142 5.98 6.63 -3.23
CA GLU A 142 6.86 7.70 -2.74
C GLU A 142 7.43 8.51 -3.91
N SER A 143 7.91 7.83 -4.96
CA SER A 143 8.47 8.52 -6.13
C SER A 143 7.41 9.35 -6.86
N LEU A 144 6.17 8.84 -6.95
CA LEU A 144 5.06 9.57 -7.55
C LEU A 144 4.64 10.76 -6.67
N ARG A 145 4.57 10.59 -5.34
CA ARG A 145 4.21 11.68 -4.41
C ARG A 145 5.24 12.80 -4.42
N GLU A 146 6.52 12.47 -4.28
CA GLU A 146 7.58 13.49 -4.29
C GLU A 146 7.64 14.23 -5.63
N ALA A 147 7.39 13.53 -6.75
CA ALA A 147 7.28 14.18 -8.05
C ALA A 147 6.03 15.09 -8.18
N GLU A 148 4.91 14.72 -7.56
CA GLU A 148 3.69 15.54 -7.51
C GLU A 148 3.98 16.86 -6.79
N LEU A 149 4.63 16.79 -5.63
CA LEU A 149 5.09 17.98 -4.89
C LEU A 149 6.01 18.86 -5.75
N MET A 150 6.93 18.27 -6.50
CA MET A 150 7.80 19.05 -7.40
C MET A 150 7.00 19.80 -8.47
N PHE A 151 5.97 19.20 -9.06
CA PHE A 151 5.11 19.87 -10.04
C PHE A 151 4.23 20.96 -9.43
N GLU A 152 3.91 20.86 -8.14
CA GLU A 152 3.15 21.88 -7.41
C GLU A 152 4.02 23.06 -6.99
N GLU A 153 5.27 22.81 -6.59
CA GLU A 153 6.19 23.80 -6.03
C GLU A 153 7.02 24.54 -7.10
N HIS A 154 7.17 23.96 -8.29
CA HIS A 154 8.06 24.48 -9.31
C HIS A 154 7.44 24.49 -10.71
N ASP A 155 7.61 25.60 -11.43
CA ASP A 155 7.21 25.72 -12.82
C ASP A 155 8.18 25.01 -13.77
N LEU A 156 7.64 24.45 -14.85
CA LEU A 156 8.44 23.94 -15.96
C LEU A 156 9.05 25.12 -16.73
N PRO A 157 10.39 25.14 -16.96
CA PRO A 157 11.00 26.20 -17.75
C PRO A 157 10.51 26.10 -19.20
N VAL A 158 9.78 27.10 -19.68
CA VAL A 158 9.26 27.18 -21.05
C VAL A 158 10.21 27.94 -21.98
N GLY A 159 10.19 27.61 -23.28
CA GLY A 159 10.96 28.32 -24.31
C GLY A 159 12.25 27.61 -24.73
N GLU A 160 13.18 28.37 -25.34
CA GLU A 160 14.44 27.84 -25.86
C GLU A 160 15.31 27.28 -24.73
N GLY A 161 15.75 26.03 -24.87
CA GLY A 161 16.49 25.31 -23.81
C GLY A 161 15.61 24.78 -22.67
N GLY A 162 14.30 25.05 -22.69
CA GLY A 162 13.32 24.59 -21.70
C GLY A 162 12.77 23.18 -21.95
N VAL A 163 11.70 22.86 -21.23
CA VAL A 163 10.95 21.60 -21.32
C VAL A 163 9.84 21.75 -22.36
N ASN A 164 9.96 21.03 -23.47
CA ASN A 164 8.95 20.99 -24.53
C ASN A 164 8.17 19.67 -24.50
N TRP A 165 7.55 19.37 -23.35
CA TRP A 165 6.71 18.18 -23.20
C TRP A 165 5.29 18.44 -23.73
N ASP A 166 4.65 17.39 -24.23
CA ASP A 166 3.24 17.37 -24.62
C ASP A 166 2.37 17.66 -23.38
N GLU A 167 1.80 18.86 -23.34
CA GLU A 167 1.01 19.36 -22.21
C GLU A 167 -0.20 18.46 -21.91
N GLN A 168 -0.87 17.94 -22.94
CA GLN A 168 -2.02 17.06 -22.76
C GLN A 168 -1.61 15.74 -22.12
N LYS A 169 -0.46 15.17 -22.49
CA LYS A 169 0.03 13.94 -21.86
C LYS A 169 0.55 14.18 -20.45
N LEU A 170 1.16 15.34 -20.19
CA LEU A 170 1.58 15.73 -18.84
C LEU A 170 0.36 15.87 -17.92
N ASP A 171 -0.67 16.59 -18.33
CA ASP A 171 -1.91 16.73 -17.57
C ASP A 171 -2.57 15.38 -17.28
N ASN A 172 -2.69 14.52 -18.31
CA ASN A 172 -3.19 13.16 -18.11
C ASN A 172 -2.31 12.34 -17.16
N PHE A 173 -0.99 12.52 -17.19
CA PHE A 173 -0.09 11.84 -16.27
C PHE A 173 -0.33 12.32 -14.83
N GLN A 174 -0.39 13.64 -14.59
CA GLN A 174 -0.65 14.22 -13.28
C GLN A 174 -2.01 13.79 -12.71
N ASN A 175 -3.03 13.66 -13.56
CA ASN A 175 -4.32 13.10 -13.17
C ASN A 175 -4.22 11.63 -12.69
N LEU A 176 -3.42 10.79 -13.37
CA LEU A 176 -3.19 9.41 -12.93
C LEU A 176 -2.29 9.33 -11.69
N GLN A 177 -1.30 10.22 -11.60
CA GLN A 177 -0.41 10.36 -10.45
C GLN A 177 -1.22 10.68 -9.19
N ASN A 178 -2.04 11.74 -9.24
CA ASN A 178 -2.90 12.14 -8.12
C ASN A 178 -3.82 10.99 -7.69
N ARG A 179 -4.45 10.29 -8.63
CA ARG A 179 -5.24 9.07 -8.30
C ARG A 179 -4.40 8.02 -7.57
N LEU A 180 -3.20 7.72 -8.08
CA LEU A 180 -2.32 6.71 -7.50
C LEU A 180 -1.84 7.10 -6.09
N VAL A 181 -1.61 8.39 -5.84
CA VAL A 181 -1.13 8.90 -4.55
C VAL A 181 -2.28 9.04 -3.55
N GLU A 182 -3.33 9.76 -3.90
CA GLU A 182 -4.41 10.14 -2.98
C GLU A 182 -5.43 9.02 -2.76
N GLN A 183 -5.75 8.24 -3.79
CA GLN A 183 -6.83 7.25 -3.71
C GLN A 183 -6.29 5.84 -3.50
N ASP A 184 -5.46 5.37 -4.43
CA ASP A 184 -5.04 3.96 -4.47
C ASP A 184 -3.87 3.68 -3.49
N GLY A 185 -3.00 4.66 -3.26
CA GLY A 185 -1.73 4.53 -2.53
C GLY A 185 -1.72 5.08 -1.11
N SER A 186 -2.79 5.72 -0.64
CA SER A 186 -2.82 6.41 0.68
C SER A 186 -2.45 5.52 1.86
N CYS A 187 -2.69 4.21 1.79
CA CYS A 187 -2.28 3.23 2.81
C CYS A 187 -0.75 2.92 2.84
N LEU A 188 0.02 3.44 1.89
CA LEU A 188 1.49 3.40 1.84
C LEU A 188 2.12 4.61 2.53
N SER A 189 1.34 5.63 2.90
CA SER A 189 1.82 6.84 3.60
C SER A 189 2.47 6.57 4.96
N ASN A 190 2.13 5.45 5.61
CA ASN A 190 2.61 5.14 6.95
C ASN A 190 4.06 4.59 6.93
N VAL A 191 4.98 5.53 7.19
CA VAL A 191 6.29 5.41 7.88
C VAL A 191 7.53 5.05 7.03
N SER A 192 8.59 5.79 7.37
CA SER A 192 10.00 5.81 6.96
C SER A 192 10.30 6.44 5.59
N SER A 193 10.68 7.71 5.63
CA SER A 193 11.45 8.35 4.56
C SER A 193 12.67 7.49 4.24
N SER A 194 12.85 7.14 2.96
CA SER A 194 14.10 6.53 2.52
C SER A 194 15.12 7.63 2.34
N VAL A 195 16.23 7.54 3.08
CA VAL A 195 17.39 8.42 2.93
C VAL A 195 17.86 8.48 1.47
N VAL A 196 17.69 7.39 0.73
CA VAL A 196 18.06 7.31 -0.69
C VAL A 196 17.12 8.14 -1.56
N LEU A 197 15.80 7.98 -1.38
CA LEU A 197 14.80 8.75 -2.15
C LEU A 197 14.87 10.23 -1.77
N SER A 198 14.93 10.56 -0.48
CA SER A 198 15.03 11.94 -0.02
C SER A 198 16.29 12.63 -0.53
N SER A 199 17.44 11.94 -0.51
CA SER A 199 18.69 12.48 -1.07
C SER A 199 18.60 12.66 -2.59
N TYR A 200 17.95 11.74 -3.30
CA TYR A 200 17.73 11.87 -4.74
C TYR A 200 16.85 13.08 -5.05
N PHE A 201 15.67 13.19 -4.45
CA PHE A 201 14.75 14.30 -4.72
C PHE A 201 15.37 15.64 -4.33
N SER A 202 16.10 15.72 -3.21
CA SER A 202 16.87 16.93 -2.86
C SER A 202 17.86 17.36 -3.95
N LYS A 203 18.57 16.42 -4.59
CA LYS A 203 19.48 16.73 -5.70
C LYS A 203 18.72 17.21 -6.94
N VAL A 204 17.58 16.60 -7.25
CA VAL A 204 16.75 17.01 -8.39
C VAL A 204 16.18 18.41 -8.15
N THR A 205 15.65 18.68 -6.96
CA THR A 205 15.17 20.01 -6.55
C THR A 205 16.27 21.06 -6.71
N THR A 206 17.49 20.77 -6.24
CA THR A 206 18.64 21.69 -6.43
C THR A 206 18.91 21.98 -7.91
N LEU A 207 18.75 21.01 -8.82
CA LEU A 207 18.89 21.25 -10.26
C LEU A 207 17.74 22.08 -10.83
N VAL A 208 16.52 21.85 -10.37
CA VAL A 208 15.30 22.57 -10.80
C VAL A 208 15.33 24.03 -10.36
N GLU A 209 15.84 24.31 -9.15
CA GLU A 209 15.99 25.68 -8.62
C GLU A 209 17.13 26.46 -9.29
N GLN A 210 18.13 25.77 -9.84
CA GLN A 210 19.24 26.37 -10.56
C GLN A 210 18.85 26.73 -11.99
N GLN A 211 18.88 28.02 -12.32
CA GLN A 211 18.37 28.56 -13.58
C GLN A 211 18.95 27.87 -14.83
N ASP A 212 20.28 27.69 -14.89
CA ASP A 212 20.96 27.09 -16.06
C ASP A 212 20.77 25.56 -16.18
N SER A 213 20.32 24.89 -15.11
CA SER A 213 20.13 23.44 -15.08
C SER A 213 18.67 23.02 -14.90
N ALA A 214 17.74 23.97 -14.77
CA ALA A 214 16.35 23.70 -14.42
C ALA A 214 15.70 22.65 -15.33
N ALA A 215 15.84 22.84 -16.65
CA ALA A 215 15.33 21.89 -17.63
C ALA A 215 15.94 20.49 -17.45
N CYS A 216 17.25 20.40 -17.18
CA CYS A 216 17.92 19.13 -16.96
C CYS A 216 17.48 18.43 -15.66
N GLY A 217 17.11 19.18 -14.62
CA GLY A 217 16.45 18.65 -13.42
C GLY A 217 15.16 17.92 -13.78
N TRP A 218 14.29 18.55 -14.58
CA TRP A 218 13.04 17.95 -15.06
C TRP A 218 13.26 16.72 -15.96
N PHE A 219 14.24 16.77 -16.86
CA PHE A 219 14.60 15.60 -17.67
C PHE A 219 15.14 14.45 -16.82
N ALA A 220 15.92 14.73 -15.77
CA ALA A 220 16.40 13.72 -14.82
C ALA A 220 15.23 13.10 -14.04
N LEU A 221 14.31 13.93 -13.52
CA LEU A 221 13.10 13.47 -12.83
C LEU A 221 12.29 12.51 -13.70
N ARG A 222 11.97 12.93 -14.94
CA ARG A 222 11.22 12.11 -15.89
C ARG A 222 11.92 10.78 -16.19
N ARG A 223 13.23 10.80 -16.43
CA ARG A 223 14.03 9.60 -16.72
C ARG A 223 13.93 8.58 -15.58
N ASP A 224 14.07 9.03 -14.34
CA ASP A 224 14.11 8.13 -13.20
C ASP A 224 12.71 7.67 -12.78
N LEU A 225 11.68 8.51 -12.90
CA LEU A 225 10.30 8.05 -12.77
C LEU A 225 9.98 6.97 -13.80
N LEU A 226 10.38 7.16 -15.05
CA LEU A 226 10.23 6.13 -16.08
C LEU A 226 10.92 4.82 -15.68
N TRP A 227 12.15 4.91 -15.16
CA TRP A 227 12.87 3.74 -14.68
C TRP A 227 12.19 3.07 -13.47
N VAL A 228 11.67 3.83 -12.50
CA VAL A 228 10.95 3.32 -11.33
C VAL A 228 9.72 2.55 -11.76
N LEU A 229 8.84 3.18 -12.57
CA LEU A 229 7.59 2.57 -12.98
C LEU A 229 7.85 1.33 -13.84
N LYS A 230 8.79 1.40 -14.79
CA LYS A 230 9.18 0.27 -15.64
C LYS A 230 9.74 -0.88 -14.81
N SER A 231 10.68 -0.60 -13.90
CA SER A 231 11.30 -1.62 -13.06
C SER A 231 10.29 -2.32 -12.17
N ALA A 232 9.37 -1.56 -11.56
CA ALA A 232 8.31 -2.14 -10.76
C ALA A 232 7.37 -3.01 -11.60
N LEU A 233 6.89 -2.52 -12.74
CA LEU A 233 5.99 -3.26 -13.63
C LEU A 233 6.63 -4.54 -14.19
N GLN A 234 7.91 -4.51 -14.55
CA GLN A 234 8.59 -5.65 -15.21
C GLN A 234 9.17 -6.65 -14.21
N LYS A 235 9.86 -6.18 -13.16
CA LYS A 235 10.55 -7.07 -12.20
C LYS A 235 9.64 -7.50 -11.05
N HIS A 236 8.57 -6.74 -10.79
CA HIS A 236 7.68 -6.94 -9.65
C HIS A 236 6.21 -6.96 -10.05
N HIS A 237 5.90 -7.43 -11.26
CA HIS A 237 4.56 -7.51 -11.84
C HIS A 237 3.50 -8.08 -10.87
N ALA A 238 3.86 -9.13 -10.12
CA ALA A 238 2.96 -9.81 -9.19
C ALA A 238 2.57 -8.97 -7.95
N CYS A 239 3.23 -7.84 -7.70
CA CYS A 239 2.92 -6.96 -6.58
C CYS A 239 1.73 -6.03 -6.82
N PHE A 240 1.27 -5.90 -8.08
CA PHE A 240 0.19 -4.99 -8.46
C PHE A 240 -1.17 -5.69 -8.52
N ARG A 241 -2.24 -4.91 -8.32
CA ARG A 241 -3.60 -5.36 -8.61
C ARG A 241 -3.85 -5.22 -10.12
N TRP A 242 -4.03 -6.32 -10.81
CA TRP A 242 -4.42 -6.32 -12.21
C TRP A 242 -5.92 -6.57 -12.33
N SER A 243 -6.63 -5.68 -13.00
CA SER A 243 -7.97 -6.00 -13.50
C SER A 243 -7.81 -6.73 -14.83
N HIS A 244 -8.51 -7.86 -14.97
CA HIS A 244 -8.71 -8.43 -16.29
C HIS A 244 -9.75 -7.56 -17.00
N ALA A 245 -9.37 -6.96 -18.13
CA ALA A 245 -10.36 -6.40 -19.04
C ALA A 245 -11.22 -7.57 -19.53
N HIS A 246 -12.51 -7.54 -19.20
CA HIS A 246 -13.54 -8.41 -19.77
C HIS A 246 -14.10 -7.78 -21.04
#